data_AF-A0A4P5P413-F1
#
_entry.id   AF-A0A4P5P413-F1
#
_cell.length_a   1.000
_cell.length_b   1.000
_cell.length_c   1.000
_cell.angle_alpha   90.00
_cell.angle_beta   90.00
_cell.angle_gamma   90.00
#
_symmetry.space_group_name_H-M   'P 1'
#
loop_
_entity.id
_entity.type
_entity.pdbx_description
1 polymer ?
#
loop_
_entity_poly.entity_id
_entity_poly.type
_entity_poly.pdbx_seq_one_letter_code
_entity_poly.pdbx_strand_id
1 'polypeptide(L)'
;MDAEQLCKACDDLKSTSLETYREGIGDKQCKSLQKDTGLNPDLNVLHNNCEDLNNLNDCLIGRFGEDIDGYDDCDWKEYAKDFNFNLWNMIKALICSDCGQWQMLHDLNERLTALEKRVDTLEKRVDTLEKRVDTIEKELVAANEALLKIIEKLEQIGVWDGGIKGDFEPGMGIAGGNINHFGGIADGRYYIRTNPNSTENDIVNGY
;
A
#
# COMPACT_ATOMS: atom_id res chain seq x y z
N MET A 1 41.79 23.09 0.54
CA MET A 1 41.08 24.29 0.05
C MET A 1 42.07 25.43 0.06
N ASP A 2 41.86 26.43 -0.78
CA ASP A 2 42.65 27.66 -0.75
C ASP A 2 41.98 28.73 0.15
N ALA A 3 42.72 29.80 0.46
CA ALA A 3 42.24 30.88 1.30
C ALA A 3 41.01 31.61 0.73
N GLU A 4 40.85 31.62 -0.60
CA GLU A 4 39.71 32.24 -1.28
C GLU A 4 38.41 31.48 -0.99
N GLN A 5 38.46 30.14 -1.07
CA GLN A 5 37.32 29.27 -0.73
C GLN A 5 36.90 29.40 0.73
N LEU A 6 37.87 29.46 1.65
CA LEU A 6 37.62 29.62 3.09
C LEU A 6 37.02 30.99 3.42
N CYS A 7 37.50 32.05 2.75
CA CYS A 7 36.93 33.39 2.90
C CYS A 7 35.48 33.44 2.40
N LYS A 8 35.21 32.82 1.24
CA LYS A 8 33.85 32.72 0.70
C LYS A 8 32.91 31.98 1.65
N ALA A 9 33.31 30.85 2.21
CA ALA A 9 32.49 30.10 3.17
C ALA A 9 32.11 30.97 4.38
N CYS A 10 33.04 31.80 4.87
CA CYS A 10 32.74 32.75 5.94
C CYS A 10 31.83 33.89 5.53
N ASP A 11 31.95 34.43 4.32
CA ASP A 11 31.08 35.49 3.82
C ASP A 11 29.65 34.97 3.60
N ASP A 12 29.53 33.77 3.04
CA ASP A 12 28.27 33.06 2.88
C ASP A 12 27.62 32.85 4.26
N LEU A 13 28.36 32.28 5.24
CA LEU A 13 27.87 32.08 6.61
C LEU A 13 27.42 33.38 7.29
N LYS A 14 28.16 34.49 7.13
CA LYS A 14 27.79 35.80 7.70
C LYS A 14 26.54 36.39 7.02
N SER A 15 26.38 36.16 5.72
CA SER A 15 25.26 36.71 4.95
C SER A 15 23.96 35.97 5.21
N THR A 16 24.02 34.65 5.37
CA THR A 16 22.84 33.80 5.51
C THR A 16 22.54 33.42 6.96
N SER A 17 23.56 33.35 7.82
CA SER A 17 23.46 32.82 9.19
C SER A 17 24.27 33.64 10.20
N LEU A 18 24.13 34.97 10.17
CA LEU A 18 24.87 35.90 11.03
C LEU A 18 24.75 35.58 12.53
N GLU A 19 23.57 35.13 12.97
CA GLU A 19 23.32 34.73 14.36
C GLU A 19 24.23 33.56 14.74
N THR A 20 24.35 32.54 13.88
CA THR A 20 25.26 31.41 14.08
C THR A 20 26.72 31.85 14.12
N TYR A 21 27.13 32.76 13.23
CA TYR A 21 28.51 33.25 13.21
C TYR A 21 28.89 34.02 14.48
N ARG A 22 27.95 34.78 15.06
CA ARG A 22 28.22 35.65 16.23
C ARG A 22 27.99 34.97 17.58
N GLU A 23 26.91 34.20 17.67
CA GLU A 23 26.39 33.68 18.93
C GLU A 23 26.51 32.14 19.00
N GLY A 24 26.80 31.49 17.88
CA GLY A 24 26.90 30.05 17.78
C GLY A 24 25.56 29.36 17.53
N ILE A 25 25.53 28.04 17.73
CA ILE A 25 24.34 27.22 17.53
C ILE A 25 23.41 27.33 18.74
N GLY A 26 22.28 28.01 18.57
CA GLY A 26 21.19 28.08 19.55
C GLY A 26 20.07 27.06 19.28
N ASP A 27 18.99 27.13 20.06
CA ASP A 27 17.84 26.22 19.93
C ASP A 27 17.12 26.36 18.59
N LYS A 28 17.07 27.58 18.05
CA LYS A 28 16.44 27.88 16.76
C LYS A 28 17.18 27.20 15.61
N GLN A 29 18.50 27.39 15.57
CA GLN A 29 19.40 26.75 14.60
C GLN A 29 19.34 25.23 14.75
N CYS A 30 19.37 24.73 15.99
CA CYS A 30 19.31 23.29 16.28
C CYS A 30 18.00 22.65 15.77
N LYS A 31 16.85 23.29 16.00
CA LYS A 31 15.55 22.82 15.49
C LYS A 31 15.45 22.88 13.97
N SER A 32 16.14 23.81 13.32
CA SER A 32 16.25 23.90 11.86
C SER A 32 17.10 22.74 11.32
N LEU A 33 18.27 22.51 11.92
CA LEU A 33 19.14 21.39 11.57
C LEU A 33 18.46 20.03 11.77
N GLN A 34 17.63 19.87 12.81
CA GLN A 34 16.84 18.64 12.99
C GLN A 34 15.87 18.33 11.83
N LYS A 35 15.56 19.33 10.99
CA LYS A 35 14.62 19.23 9.87
C LYS A 35 15.28 19.27 8.50
N ASP A 36 16.61 19.24 8.44
CA ASP A 36 17.39 19.44 7.22
C ASP A 36 17.11 20.80 6.53
N THR A 37 16.86 21.85 7.32
CA THR A 37 16.56 23.20 6.80
C THR A 37 17.69 24.20 7.03
N GLY A 38 18.92 23.73 7.19
CA GLY A 38 20.10 24.57 7.35
C GLY A 38 20.14 25.31 8.69
N LEU A 39 21.04 26.28 8.79
CA LEU A 39 21.33 27.04 10.01
C LEU A 39 20.33 28.17 10.25
N ASN A 40 19.79 28.77 9.19
CA ASN A 40 18.84 29.88 9.31
C ASN A 40 17.44 29.52 8.78
N PRO A 41 16.47 29.25 9.67
CA PRO A 41 15.10 28.93 9.26
C PRO A 41 14.29 30.14 8.74
N ASP A 42 14.84 31.36 8.78
CA ASP A 42 14.14 32.57 8.32
C ASP A 42 14.47 32.94 6.87
N LEU A 43 15.30 32.14 6.18
CA LEU A 43 15.61 32.37 4.77
C LEU A 43 14.37 32.17 3.88
N ASN A 44 14.23 33.01 2.85
CA ASN A 44 13.17 32.86 1.85
C ASN A 44 13.28 31.53 1.08
N VAL A 45 14.52 31.09 0.83
CA VAL A 45 14.86 29.79 0.28
C VAL A 45 15.75 29.11 1.30
N LEU A 46 15.22 28.06 1.94
CA LEU A 46 15.95 27.32 2.96
C LEU A 46 17.09 26.53 2.33
N HIS A 47 18.25 26.58 2.97
CA HIS A 47 19.35 25.68 2.67
C HIS A 47 19.07 24.30 3.29
N ASN A 48 19.86 23.31 2.89
CA ASN A 48 19.91 22.02 3.59
C ASN A 48 21.10 21.97 4.55
N ASN A 49 21.16 20.96 5.41
CA ASN A 49 22.25 20.82 6.36
C ASN A 49 23.59 20.57 5.68
N CYS A 50 23.62 19.86 4.55
CA CYS A 50 24.88 19.57 3.87
C CYS A 50 25.57 20.86 3.42
N GLU A 51 24.82 21.79 2.82
CA GLU A 51 25.33 23.08 2.37
C GLU A 51 25.87 23.91 3.55
N ASP A 52 25.03 24.14 4.56
CA ASP A 52 25.37 25.04 5.66
C ASP A 52 26.43 24.46 6.61
N LEU A 53 26.44 23.15 6.84
CA LEU A 53 27.46 22.53 7.70
C LEU A 53 28.84 22.48 7.04
N ASN A 54 28.92 22.38 5.71
CA ASN A 54 30.20 22.55 5.01
C ASN A 54 30.70 23.99 5.13
N ASN A 55 29.84 24.99 4.87
CA ASN A 55 30.20 26.41 5.05
C ASN A 55 30.63 26.71 6.51
N LEU A 56 29.94 26.12 7.49
CA LEU A 56 30.29 26.25 8.91
C LEU A 56 31.64 25.59 9.23
N ASN A 57 31.89 24.38 8.73
CA ASN A 57 33.16 23.67 8.93
C ASN A 57 34.34 24.46 8.33
N ASP A 58 34.15 24.91 7.11
CA ASP A 58 35.17 25.61 6.35
C ASP A 58 35.47 26.97 6.97
N CYS A 59 34.46 27.68 7.44
CA CYS A 59 34.66 28.96 8.11
C CYS A 59 35.23 28.82 9.54
N LEU A 60 34.70 27.91 10.37
CA LEU A 60 35.07 27.83 11.78
C LEU A 60 36.35 27.03 12.02
N ILE A 61 36.61 25.99 11.22
CA ILE A 61 37.77 25.11 11.39
C ILE A 61 38.79 25.35 10.29
N GLY A 62 38.34 25.41 9.03
CA GLY A 62 39.22 25.59 7.88
C GLY A 62 39.99 26.91 7.93
N ARG A 63 39.27 28.05 7.98
CA ARG A 63 39.88 29.37 8.08
C ARG A 63 40.70 29.55 9.36
N PHE A 64 40.23 28.99 10.46
CA PHE A 64 40.95 29.06 11.73
C PHE A 64 42.36 28.46 11.61
N GLY A 65 42.55 27.43 10.77
CA GLY A 65 43.86 26.88 10.44
C GLY A 65 44.79 27.85 9.69
N GLU A 66 44.25 28.73 8.84
CA GLU A 66 45.01 29.75 8.11
C GLU A 66 45.42 30.92 9.01
N ASP A 67 44.61 31.22 10.02
CA ASP A 67 44.82 32.35 10.94
C ASP A 67 45.79 32.00 12.11
N ILE A 68 46.34 30.77 12.14
CA ILE A 68 47.20 30.28 13.25
C ILE A 68 48.43 31.16 13.47
N ASP A 69 49.08 31.62 12.40
CA ASP A 69 50.28 32.46 12.49
C ASP A 69 50.01 33.84 13.14
N GLY A 70 48.74 34.22 13.28
CA GLY A 70 48.31 35.43 13.98
C GLY A 70 48.26 35.31 15.50
N TYR A 71 48.37 34.10 16.06
CA TYR A 71 48.33 33.87 17.51
C TYR A 71 49.71 33.93 18.14
N ASP A 72 49.77 34.36 19.41
CA ASP A 72 51.00 34.33 20.20
C ASP A 72 51.26 32.92 20.74
N ASP A 73 52.37 32.31 20.34
CA ASP A 73 52.85 30.99 20.81
C ASP A 73 52.97 30.91 22.34
N CYS A 74 53.29 32.02 23.00
CA CYS A 74 53.45 32.10 24.45
C CYS A 74 52.12 32.40 25.18
N ASP A 75 51.08 32.89 24.48
CA ASP A 75 49.74 33.16 25.01
C ASP A 75 48.64 32.34 24.32
N TRP A 76 48.72 31.02 24.49
CA TRP A 76 47.79 30.04 23.90
C TRP A 76 46.32 30.19 24.34
N LYS A 77 46.00 31.01 25.35
CA LYS A 77 44.64 31.09 25.90
C LYS A 77 43.65 31.70 24.92
N GLU A 78 44.09 32.63 24.08
CA GLU A 78 43.26 33.24 23.04
C GLU A 78 42.90 32.19 21.97
N TYR A 79 43.94 31.54 21.42
CA TYR A 79 43.79 30.39 20.52
C TYR A 79 42.83 29.34 21.08
N ALA A 80 43.01 28.93 22.33
CA ALA A 80 42.17 27.88 22.92
C ALA A 80 40.72 28.31 23.12
N LYS A 81 40.45 29.60 23.39
CA LYS A 81 39.07 30.10 23.49
C LYS A 81 38.38 30.03 22.12
N ASP A 82 39.03 30.53 21.09
CA ASP A 82 38.48 30.60 19.74
C ASP A 82 38.31 29.19 19.16
N PHE A 83 39.34 28.35 19.27
CA PHE A 83 39.27 26.96 18.83
C PHE A 83 38.16 26.20 19.54
N ASN A 84 38.05 26.33 20.88
CA ASN A 84 37.02 25.64 21.63
C ASN A 84 35.62 26.15 21.26
N PHE A 85 35.45 27.45 21.03
CA PHE A 85 34.17 28.01 20.57
C PHE A 85 33.79 27.47 19.19
N ASN A 86 34.72 27.48 18.23
CA ASN A 86 34.52 26.99 16.88
C ASN A 86 34.19 25.48 16.87
N LEU A 87 34.99 24.69 17.60
CA LEU A 87 34.78 23.25 17.72
C LEU A 87 33.45 22.91 18.42
N TRP A 88 33.11 23.63 19.49
CA TRP A 88 31.83 23.43 20.19
C TRP A 88 30.64 23.69 19.27
N ASN A 89 30.68 24.76 18.46
CA ASN A 89 29.63 25.08 17.51
C ASN A 89 29.51 24.04 16.41
N MET A 90 30.64 23.59 15.84
CA MET A 90 30.64 22.50 14.86
C MET A 90 30.03 21.21 15.41
N ILE A 91 30.48 20.79 16.60
CA ILE A 91 29.96 19.58 17.25
C ILE A 91 28.48 19.73 17.56
N LYS A 92 28.04 20.89 18.07
CA LYS A 92 26.63 21.13 18.37
C LYS A 92 25.76 21.08 17.12
N ALA A 93 26.23 21.65 16.00
CA ALA A 93 25.52 21.58 14.73
C ALA A 93 25.37 20.13 14.23
N LEU A 94 26.45 19.34 14.31
CA LEU A 94 26.43 17.92 13.95
C LEU A 94 25.47 17.12 14.85
N ILE A 95 25.50 17.34 16.17
CA ILE A 95 24.58 16.68 17.11
C ILE A 95 23.11 17.02 16.78
N CYS A 96 22.81 18.27 16.49
CA CYS A 96 21.45 18.69 16.12
C CYS A 96 20.97 18.03 14.83
N SER A 97 21.83 17.99 13.81
CA SER A 97 21.53 17.30 12.55
C SER A 97 21.34 15.79 12.75
N ASP A 98 22.23 15.13 13.49
CA ASP A 98 22.15 13.69 13.80
C ASP A 98 20.88 13.35 14.58
N CYS A 99 20.51 14.17 15.58
CA CYS A 99 19.25 14.02 16.31
C CYS A 99 18.03 14.08 15.39
N GLY A 100 18.05 14.95 14.37
CA GLY A 100 17.01 15.01 13.34
C GLY A 100 16.93 13.73 12.50
N GLN A 101 18.09 13.22 12.09
CA GLN A 101 18.18 11.96 11.35
C GLN A 101 17.62 10.77 12.15
N TRP A 102 17.92 10.69 13.46
CA TRP A 102 17.35 9.66 14.34
C TRP A 102 15.82 9.75 14.46
N GLN A 103 15.28 10.97 14.57
CA GLN A 103 13.81 11.16 14.59
C GLN A 103 13.17 10.68 13.30
N MET A 104 13.75 11.02 12.15
CA MET A 104 13.27 10.56 10.84
C MET A 104 13.35 9.03 10.69
N LEU A 105 14.42 8.41 11.21
CA LEU A 105 14.58 6.96 11.19
C LEU A 105 13.50 6.26 12.03
N HIS A 106 13.18 6.79 13.21
CA HIS A 106 12.10 6.25 14.04
C HIS A 106 10.71 6.38 13.36
N ASP A 107 10.39 7.54 12.77
CA ASP A 107 9.14 7.72 12.00
C ASP A 107 9.06 6.73 10.84
N LEU A 108 10.14 6.57 10.09
CA LEU A 108 10.20 5.62 8.99
C LEU A 108 9.97 4.18 9.46
N ASN A 109 10.57 3.80 10.59
CA ASN A 109 10.39 2.48 11.17
C ASN A 109 8.94 2.23 11.61
N GLU A 110 8.29 3.21 12.26
CA GLU A 110 6.87 3.10 12.62
C GLU A 110 5.96 2.92 11.39
N ARG A 111 6.23 3.68 10.33
CA ARG A 111 5.50 3.56 9.05
C ARG A 111 5.72 2.21 8.38
N LEU A 112 6.93 1.66 8.47
CA LEU A 112 7.25 0.33 7.94
C LEU A 112 6.49 -0.76 8.70
N THR A 113 6.50 -0.72 10.04
CA THR A 113 5.71 -1.64 10.87
C THR A 113 4.21 -1.56 10.58
N ALA A 114 3.69 -0.36 10.29
CA ALA A 114 2.29 -0.20 9.89
C ALA A 114 2.00 -0.80 8.51
N LEU A 115 2.94 -0.71 7.57
CA LEU A 115 2.83 -1.34 6.24
C LEU A 115 2.87 -2.87 6.34
N GLU A 116 3.77 -3.44 7.13
CA GLU A 116 3.85 -4.89 7.37
C GLU A 116 2.49 -5.45 7.84
N LYS A 117 1.87 -4.82 8.85
CA LYS A 117 0.53 -5.23 9.34
C LYS A 117 -0.56 -5.17 8.26
N ARG A 118 -0.48 -4.20 7.35
CA ARG A 118 -1.43 -4.07 6.24
C ARG A 118 -1.21 -5.17 5.21
N VAL A 119 0.04 -5.54 4.93
CA VAL A 119 0.39 -6.66 4.05
C VAL A 119 -0.12 -7.97 4.64
N ASP A 120 0.14 -8.26 5.92
CA ASP A 120 -0.39 -9.46 6.60
C ASP A 120 -1.92 -9.56 6.52
N THR A 121 -2.60 -8.42 6.63
CA THR A 121 -4.07 -8.35 6.51
C THR A 121 -4.53 -8.63 5.08
N LEU A 122 -3.80 -8.16 4.08
CA LEU A 122 -4.10 -8.42 2.67
C LEU A 122 -3.86 -9.88 2.33
N GLU A 123 -2.76 -10.49 2.78
CA GLU A 123 -2.48 -11.92 2.59
C GLU A 123 -3.63 -12.79 3.10
N LYS A 124 -4.09 -12.57 4.33
CA LYS A 124 -5.25 -13.30 4.91
C LYS A 124 -6.54 -13.13 4.10
N ARG A 125 -6.76 -11.93 3.53
CA ARG A 125 -7.92 -11.66 2.68
C ARG A 125 -7.81 -12.38 1.34
N VAL A 126 -6.61 -12.45 0.76
CA VAL A 126 -6.34 -13.22 -0.46
C VAL A 126 -6.57 -14.70 -0.20
N ASP A 127 -6.02 -15.29 0.86
CA ASP A 127 -6.25 -16.69 1.23
C ASP A 127 -7.75 -17.03 1.39
N THR A 128 -8.51 -16.08 1.96
CA THR A 128 -9.95 -16.23 2.14
C THR A 128 -10.69 -16.17 0.80
N LEU A 129 -10.26 -15.29 -0.11
CA LEU A 129 -10.83 -15.18 -1.46
C LEU A 129 -10.52 -16.42 -2.29
N GLU A 130 -9.29 -16.94 -2.23
CA GLU A 130 -8.90 -18.18 -2.90
C GLU A 130 -9.81 -19.34 -2.50
N LYS A 131 -10.02 -19.56 -1.19
CA LYS A 131 -10.93 -20.60 -0.68
C LYS A 131 -12.38 -20.42 -1.15
N ARG A 132 -12.85 -19.18 -1.27
CA ARG A 132 -14.20 -18.87 -1.76
C ARG A 132 -14.31 -19.16 -3.26
N VAL A 133 -13.29 -18.81 -4.04
CA VAL A 133 -13.22 -19.13 -5.47
C VAL A 133 -13.21 -20.65 -5.65
N ASP A 134 -12.38 -21.40 -4.92
CA ASP A 134 -12.36 -22.88 -4.96
C ASP A 134 -13.73 -23.49 -4.66
N THR A 135 -14.46 -22.92 -3.70
CA THR A 135 -15.81 -23.39 -3.35
C THR A 135 -16.80 -23.11 -4.47
N ILE A 136 -16.77 -21.89 -5.04
CA ILE A 136 -17.63 -21.50 -6.16
C ILE A 136 -17.36 -22.37 -7.39
N GLU A 137 -16.08 -22.66 -7.69
CA GLU A 137 -15.71 -23.53 -8.81
C GLU A 137 -16.30 -24.94 -8.64
N LYS A 138 -16.22 -25.51 -7.44
CA LYS A 138 -16.81 -26.84 -7.13
C LYS A 138 -18.34 -26.84 -7.25
N GLU A 139 -19.00 -25.83 -6.70
CA GLU A 139 -20.46 -25.71 -6.79
C GLU A 139 -20.92 -25.53 -8.24
N LEU A 140 -20.19 -24.75 -9.04
CA LEU A 140 -20.49 -24.55 -10.45
C LEU A 140 -20.33 -25.85 -11.26
N VAL A 141 -19.26 -26.62 -11.00
CA VAL A 141 -19.07 -27.95 -11.62
C VAL A 141 -20.24 -28.87 -11.27
N ALA A 142 -20.60 -28.97 -9.99
CA ALA A 142 -21.70 -29.82 -9.55
C ALA A 142 -23.06 -29.41 -10.16
N ALA A 143 -23.33 -28.10 -10.24
CA ALA A 143 -24.53 -27.57 -10.87
C ALA A 143 -24.57 -27.88 -12.38
N ASN A 144 -23.45 -27.71 -13.08
CA ASN A 144 -23.33 -28.05 -14.50
C ASN A 144 -23.53 -29.54 -14.75
N GLU A 145 -22.95 -30.41 -13.91
CA GLU A 145 -23.17 -31.86 -14.02
C GLU A 145 -24.64 -32.25 -13.81
N ALA A 146 -25.32 -31.65 -12.84
CA ALA A 146 -26.75 -31.89 -12.60
C ALA A 146 -27.60 -31.42 -13.78
N LEU A 147 -27.30 -30.24 -14.33
CA LEU A 147 -27.99 -29.69 -15.49
C LEU A 147 -27.80 -30.57 -16.73
N LEU A 148 -26.56 -31.00 -17.01
CA LEU A 148 -26.27 -31.88 -18.13
C LEU A 148 -27.03 -33.21 -18.02
N LYS A 149 -27.06 -33.83 -16.82
CA LYS A 149 -27.85 -35.06 -16.60
C LYS A 149 -29.35 -34.87 -16.88
N ILE A 150 -29.91 -33.70 -16.55
CA ILE A 150 -31.31 -33.39 -16.84
C ILE A 150 -31.51 -33.22 -18.36
N ILE A 151 -30.65 -32.45 -19.02
CA ILE A 151 -30.73 -32.20 -20.46
C ILE A 151 -30.61 -33.50 -21.25
N GLU A 152 -29.63 -34.36 -20.91
CA GLU A 152 -29.49 -35.69 -21.53
C GLU A 152 -30.77 -36.52 -21.40
N LYS A 153 -31.50 -36.42 -20.27
CA LYS A 153 -32.78 -37.12 -20.08
C LYS A 153 -33.90 -36.52 -20.90
N LEU A 154 -33.93 -35.19 -21.06
CA LEU A 154 -34.92 -34.50 -21.89
C LEU A 154 -34.71 -34.79 -23.39
N GLU A 155 -33.45 -34.83 -23.85
CA GLU A 155 -33.09 -35.26 -25.21
C GLU A 155 -33.48 -36.73 -25.44
N GLN A 156 -33.22 -37.61 -24.47
CA GLN A 156 -33.60 -39.04 -24.56
C GLN A 156 -35.11 -39.27 -24.73
N ILE A 157 -35.95 -38.42 -24.15
CA ILE A 157 -37.42 -38.50 -24.31
C ILE A 157 -37.95 -37.65 -25.47
N GLY A 158 -37.06 -36.98 -26.22
CA GLY A 158 -37.38 -36.23 -27.43
C GLY A 158 -38.12 -34.90 -27.19
N VAL A 159 -37.98 -34.29 -26.01
CA VAL A 159 -38.59 -32.98 -25.72
C VAL A 159 -37.63 -31.81 -25.81
N TRP A 160 -36.33 -32.05 -25.92
CA TRP A 160 -35.26 -31.05 -25.97
C TRP A 160 -34.26 -31.42 -27.06
N ASP A 161 -33.64 -30.42 -27.69
CA ASP A 161 -32.54 -30.59 -28.65
C ASP A 161 -31.50 -29.46 -28.50
N GLY A 162 -30.24 -29.74 -28.85
CA GLY A 162 -29.16 -28.76 -28.86
C GLY A 162 -28.29 -28.69 -27.60
N GLY A 163 -28.34 -29.68 -26.71
CA GLY A 163 -27.50 -29.77 -25.52
C GLY A 163 -27.70 -28.60 -24.54
N ILE A 164 -26.63 -28.17 -23.87
CA ILE A 164 -26.70 -27.15 -22.80
C ILE A 164 -27.15 -25.75 -23.27
N LYS A 165 -27.06 -25.47 -24.57
CA LYS A 165 -27.54 -24.22 -25.19
C LYS A 165 -28.82 -24.44 -26.00
N GLY A 166 -29.41 -25.63 -25.89
CA GLY A 166 -30.62 -26.03 -26.57
C GLY A 166 -31.87 -25.39 -26.00
N ASP A 167 -33.01 -25.86 -26.48
CA ASP A 167 -34.32 -25.50 -25.95
C ASP A 167 -35.29 -26.67 -26.12
N PHE A 168 -36.49 -26.53 -25.55
CA PHE A 168 -37.59 -27.45 -25.81
C PHE A 168 -37.98 -27.44 -27.28
N GLU A 169 -38.23 -28.62 -27.83
CA GLU A 169 -38.85 -28.78 -29.14
C GLU A 169 -40.21 -28.06 -29.20
N PRO A 170 -40.64 -27.56 -30.37
CA PRO A 170 -41.86 -26.75 -30.48
C PRO A 170 -43.10 -27.45 -29.89
N GLY A 171 -43.73 -26.82 -28.90
CA GLY A 171 -44.93 -27.34 -28.23
C GLY A 171 -44.66 -28.38 -27.14
N MET A 172 -43.39 -28.69 -26.87
CA MET A 172 -42.97 -29.63 -25.82
C MET A 172 -42.65 -28.88 -24.51
N GLY A 173 -42.70 -29.62 -23.40
CA GLY A 173 -42.30 -29.12 -22.08
C GLY A 173 -41.46 -30.16 -21.33
N ILE A 174 -41.34 -30.01 -20.01
CA ILE A 174 -40.51 -30.89 -19.17
C ILE A 174 -41.03 -32.34 -19.14
N ALA A 175 -42.33 -32.55 -19.37
CA ALA A 175 -42.94 -33.87 -19.43
C ALA A 175 -43.20 -34.26 -20.89
N GLY A 176 -42.65 -35.39 -21.32
CA GLY A 176 -42.90 -35.98 -22.63
C GLY A 176 -42.66 -37.48 -22.68
N GLY A 177 -42.91 -38.05 -23.86
CA GLY A 177 -42.88 -39.50 -24.12
C GLY A 177 -44.28 -40.11 -24.32
N ASN A 178 -44.32 -41.40 -24.63
CA ASN A 178 -45.56 -42.14 -24.82
C ASN A 178 -46.14 -42.60 -23.47
N ILE A 179 -47.32 -42.09 -23.10
CA ILE A 179 -48.09 -42.61 -21.97
C ILE A 179 -49.11 -43.61 -22.51
N ASN A 180 -48.74 -44.89 -22.48
CA ASN A 180 -49.66 -45.96 -22.86
C ASN A 180 -50.61 -46.29 -21.69
N HIS A 181 -51.92 -46.21 -21.95
CA HIS A 181 -52.95 -46.56 -20.98
C HIS A 181 -53.73 -47.78 -21.49
N PHE A 182 -53.59 -48.93 -20.82
CA PHE A 182 -54.26 -50.17 -21.17
C PHE A 182 -55.44 -50.42 -20.22
N GLY A 183 -56.65 -50.02 -20.63
CA GLY A 183 -57.89 -50.34 -19.95
C GLY A 183 -58.48 -51.65 -20.48
N GLY A 184 -58.92 -52.54 -19.59
CA GLY A 184 -59.57 -53.80 -19.99
C GLY A 184 -61.02 -53.64 -20.49
N ILE A 185 -61.65 -52.50 -20.23
CA ILE A 185 -63.02 -52.14 -20.64
C ILE A 185 -63.04 -50.64 -20.92
N ALA A 186 -63.71 -50.21 -22.00
CA ALA A 186 -64.01 -48.78 -22.23
C ALA A 186 -64.77 -48.21 -21.02
N ASP A 187 -64.43 -46.98 -20.60
CA ASP A 187 -64.98 -46.32 -19.40
C ASP A 187 -64.76 -47.08 -18.07
N GLY A 188 -63.74 -47.94 -18.01
CA GLY A 188 -63.32 -48.58 -16.76
C GLY A 188 -62.79 -47.58 -15.71
N ARG A 189 -62.67 -48.02 -14.45
CA ARG A 189 -62.14 -47.20 -13.34
C ARG A 189 -60.61 -47.04 -13.38
N TYR A 190 -60.05 -46.72 -14.54
CA TYR A 190 -58.63 -46.47 -14.75
C TYR A 190 -58.44 -45.02 -15.16
N TYR A 191 -57.48 -44.33 -14.54
CA TYR A 191 -57.21 -42.91 -14.78
C TYR A 191 -55.71 -42.65 -14.63
N ILE A 192 -55.19 -41.68 -15.38
CA ILE A 192 -53.83 -41.16 -15.19
C ILE A 192 -53.96 -39.98 -14.23
N ARG A 193 -53.48 -40.14 -12.99
CA ARG A 193 -53.44 -39.03 -12.04
C ARG A 193 -52.25 -38.13 -12.33
N THR A 194 -52.50 -36.84 -12.42
CA THR A 194 -51.43 -35.82 -12.53
C THR A 194 -51.16 -35.09 -11.21
N ASN A 195 -51.96 -35.34 -10.17
CA ASN A 195 -51.77 -34.76 -8.83
C ASN A 195 -52.27 -35.71 -7.70
N PRO A 196 -51.96 -35.44 -6.41
CA PRO A 196 -52.32 -36.31 -5.29
C PRO A 196 -53.82 -36.37 -4.95
N ASN A 197 -54.62 -35.44 -5.46
CA ASN A 197 -56.06 -35.31 -5.16
C ASN A 197 -56.89 -35.84 -6.35
N SER A 198 -58.11 -36.31 -6.07
CA SER A 198 -59.05 -36.71 -7.12
C SER A 198 -59.75 -35.47 -7.67
N THR A 199 -59.53 -35.13 -8.94
CA THR A 199 -60.25 -34.07 -9.66
C THR A 199 -61.04 -34.66 -10.83
N GLU A 200 -62.26 -34.16 -11.07
CA GLU A 200 -63.30 -34.76 -11.92
C GLU A 200 -62.96 -34.85 -13.43
N ASN A 201 -61.75 -34.45 -13.86
CA ASN A 201 -61.37 -34.34 -15.29
C ASN A 201 -60.03 -35.03 -15.65
N ASP A 202 -59.59 -36.06 -14.91
CA ASP A 202 -58.51 -36.94 -15.39
C ASP A 202 -59.05 -37.79 -16.56
N ILE A 203 -58.66 -37.38 -17.76
CA ILE A 203 -59.27 -37.66 -19.08
C ILE A 203 -59.66 -39.14 -19.30
N VAL A 204 -60.94 -39.36 -19.61
CA VAL A 204 -61.44 -40.49 -20.41
C VAL A 204 -62.07 -39.90 -21.66
N ASN A 205 -61.42 -40.03 -22.82
CA ASN A 205 -62.16 -40.09 -24.08
C ASN A 205 -61.29 -40.75 -25.15
N GLY A 206 -61.59 -42.02 -25.43
CA GLY A 206 -61.17 -42.70 -26.65
C GLY A 206 -62.33 -42.66 -27.64
N TYR A 207 -62.04 -42.34 -28.91
CA TYR A 207 -62.87 -42.79 -30.03
C TYR A 207 -62.34 -44.13 -30.53
#